data_AF-A0A5D0PIH3-F1
#
_entry.id   AF-A0A5D0PIH3-F1
#
_cell.length_a   1.000
_cell.length_b   1.000
_cell.length_c   1.000
_cell.angle_alpha   90.00
_cell.angle_beta   90.00
_cell.angle_gamma   90.00
#
_symmetry.space_group_name_H-M   'P 1'
#
loop_
_entity.id
_entity.type
_entity.pdbx_description
1 polymer ?
#
loop_
_entity_poly.entity_id
_entity_poly.type
_entity_poly.pdbx_seq_one_letter_code
_entity_poly.pdbx_strand_id
1 'polypeptide(L)'
;MTMADLRYSAACLRQARRAGHRPLPMSLRRKVDVYSWARADPRDQSVSEWADIEERQARQRLRLRLEAIRRRINATTDGPLAVEAIDDLEVHPARHRRNAIWQY
;
A
#
# COMPACT_ATOMS: atom_id res chain seq x y z
N MET A 1 -1.14 12.47 0.75
CA MET A 1 -1.32 13.87 1.20
C MET A 1 -0.47 14.12 2.46
N THR A 2 0.05 15.33 2.70
CA THR A 2 0.71 15.66 3.97
C THR A 2 -0.20 16.55 4.79
N MET A 3 -0.57 16.09 5.99
CA MET A 3 -1.44 16.83 6.91
C MET A 3 -0.60 17.27 8.10
N ALA A 4 -0.74 18.53 8.50
CA ALA A 4 -0.12 19.07 9.71
C ALA A 4 -1.12 18.95 10.87
N ASP A 5 -0.71 18.29 11.96
CA ASP A 5 -1.47 18.19 13.20
C ASP A 5 -0.73 18.94 14.31
N LEU A 6 -1.45 19.58 15.22
CA LEU A 6 -0.91 20.33 16.35
C LEU A 6 -1.05 19.48 17.62
N ARG A 7 0.07 18.91 18.10
CA ARG A 7 0.06 18.04 19.28
C ARG A 7 0.97 18.53 20.39
N TYR A 8 0.53 18.29 21.62
CA TYR A 8 1.36 18.42 22.81
C TYR A 8 2.16 17.13 23.00
N SER A 9 3.46 17.18 22.74
CA SER A 9 4.35 16.08 23.14
C SER A 9 4.54 16.09 24.66
N ALA A 10 4.83 14.93 25.24
CA ALA A 10 5.14 14.85 26.67
C ALA A 10 6.34 15.74 27.06
N ALA A 11 7.29 15.96 26.15
CA ALA A 11 8.40 16.88 26.34
C ALA A 11 7.94 18.35 26.39
N CYS A 12 7.07 18.78 25.47
CA CYS A 12 6.48 20.11 25.47
C CYS A 12 5.70 20.40 26.76
N LEU A 13 4.87 19.44 27.22
CA LEU A 13 4.13 19.58 28.48
C LEU A 13 5.06 19.71 29.70
N ARG A 14 6.14 18.92 29.76
CA ARG A 14 7.14 19.01 30.83
C ARG A 14 7.90 20.33 30.81
N GLN A 15 8.28 20.81 29.63
CA GLN A 15 8.98 22.09 29.48
C GLN A 15 8.10 23.26 29.90
N ALA A 16 6.86 23.30 29.43
CA ALA A 16 5.89 24.32 29.81
C ALA A 16 5.62 24.35 31.31
N ARG A 17 5.49 23.16 31.94
CA ARG A 17 5.36 23.04 33.40
C ARG A 17 6.58 23.58 34.15
N ARG A 18 7.81 23.30 33.66
CA ARG A 18 9.05 23.82 34.27
C ARG A 18 9.20 25.32 34.12
N ALA A 19 8.77 25.86 32.98
CA ALA A 19 8.90 27.28 32.65
C ALA A 19 7.69 28.11 33.12
N GLY A 20 6.71 27.50 33.79
CA GLY A 20 5.56 28.19 34.39
C GLY A 20 4.58 28.83 33.40
N HIS A 21 4.63 28.45 32.12
CA HIS A 21 3.77 29.00 31.09
C HIS A 21 2.89 27.92 30.46
N ARG A 22 1.88 28.37 29.68
CA ARG A 22 0.99 27.47 28.94
C ARG A 22 1.77 26.73 27.84
N PRO A 23 1.59 25.41 27.66
CA PRO A 23 2.24 24.68 26.58
C PRO A 23 1.76 25.16 25.22
N LEU A 24 2.69 25.23 24.26
CA LEU A 24 2.42 25.56 22.87
C LEU A 24 2.44 24.27 22.05
N PRO A 25 1.40 23.97 21.27
CA PRO A 25 1.36 22.74 20.49
C PRO A 25 2.42 22.76 19.39
N MET A 26 3.03 21.61 19.14
CA MET A 26 4.04 21.44 18.09
C MET A 26 3.37 20.97 16.80
N SER A 27 3.84 21.48 15.66
CA SER A 27 3.44 21.00 14.34
C SER A 27 4.08 19.64 14.04
N LEU A 28 3.24 18.63 13.83
CA LEU A 28 3.64 17.29 13.44
C LEU A 28 3.19 17.03 12.00
N ARG A 29 4.14 16.80 11.09
CA ARG A 29 3.83 16.35 9.74
C ARG A 29 3.50 14.87 9.75
N ARG A 30 2.29 14.52 9.31
CA ARG A 30 1.88 13.13 9.06
C ARG A 30 1.69 12.91 7.57
N LYS A 31 2.28 11.81 7.08
CA LYS A 31 1.90 11.25 5.78
C LYS A 31 0.55 10.57 6.00
N VAL A 32 -0.47 11.06 5.32
CA VAL A 32 -1.82 10.49 5.36
C VAL A 32 -2.19 10.06 3.95
N ASP A 33 -2.56 8.80 3.83
CA ASP A 33 -3.21 8.27 2.66
C ASP A 33 -4.71 8.51 2.86
N VAL A 34 -5.24 9.48 2.13
CA VAL A 34 -6.67 9.82 2.17
C VAL A 34 -7.32 9.09 1.01
N TYR A 35 -8.32 8.29 1.31
CA TYR A 35 -9.08 7.56 0.30
C TYR A 35 -10.48 8.16 0.21
N SER A 36 -10.87 8.58 -0.99
CA SER A 36 -12.26 8.91 -1.28
C SER A 36 -12.95 7.71 -1.94
N TRP A 37 -14.21 7.50 -1.59
CA TRP A 37 -15.06 6.56 -2.32
C TRP A 37 -15.09 6.98 -3.79
N ALA A 38 -14.83 6.02 -4.68
CA ALA A 38 -14.77 6.30 -6.11
C ALA A 38 -16.06 6.98 -6.62
N ARG A 39 -17.26 6.60 -6.13
CA ARG A 39 -18.55 7.32 -6.26
C ARG A 39 -19.63 6.80 -5.29
N ALA A 40 -20.69 7.58 -5.07
CA ALA A 40 -21.83 7.27 -4.20
C ALA A 40 -23.13 6.89 -4.96
N ASP A 41 -23.13 6.85 -6.30
CA ASP A 41 -24.33 6.51 -7.09
C ASP A 41 -24.46 4.99 -7.29
N PRO A 42 -25.51 4.34 -6.75
CA PRO A 42 -25.70 2.90 -6.84
C PRO A 42 -26.14 2.40 -8.23
N ARG A 43 -26.48 3.28 -9.18
CA ARG A 43 -26.90 2.90 -10.55
C ARG A 43 -25.75 2.84 -11.55
N ASP A 44 -24.60 3.36 -11.17
CA ASP A 44 -23.42 3.41 -12.02
C ASP A 44 -22.62 2.10 -11.95
N GLN A 45 -22.57 1.37 -13.06
CA GLN A 45 -21.84 0.10 -13.16
C GLN A 45 -20.37 0.28 -13.56
N SER A 46 -19.94 1.49 -13.94
CA SER A 46 -18.58 1.73 -14.45
C SER A 46 -17.47 1.36 -13.46
N VAL A 47 -17.70 1.58 -12.16
CA VAL A 47 -16.75 1.18 -11.11
C VAL A 47 -16.60 -0.34 -11.02
N SER A 48 -17.71 -1.07 -11.14
CA SER A 48 -17.71 -2.53 -11.16
C SER A 48 -17.02 -3.07 -12.41
N GLU A 49 -17.27 -2.47 -13.58
CA GLU A 49 -16.62 -2.82 -14.84
C GLU A 49 -15.10 -2.57 -14.78
N TRP A 50 -14.66 -1.43 -14.25
CA TRP A 50 -13.25 -1.11 -14.07
C TRP A 50 -12.59 -2.05 -13.07
N ALA A 51 -13.26 -2.37 -11.96
CA ALA A 51 -12.78 -3.35 -10.98
C ALA A 51 -12.57 -4.73 -11.62
N ASP A 52 -13.53 -5.18 -12.43
CA ASP A 52 -13.47 -6.46 -13.12
C ASP A 52 -12.34 -6.53 -14.16
N ILE A 53 -12.13 -5.45 -14.93
CA ILE A 53 -11.01 -5.36 -15.89
C ILE A 53 -9.67 -5.36 -15.16
N GLU A 54 -9.53 -4.53 -14.12
CA GLU A 54 -8.31 -4.46 -13.32
C GLU A 54 -8.00 -5.81 -12.65
N GLU A 55 -9.02 -6.49 -12.13
CA GLU A 55 -8.88 -7.81 -11.53
C GLU A 55 -8.41 -8.86 -12.55
N ARG A 56 -9.00 -8.87 -13.75
CA ARG A 56 -8.56 -9.77 -14.84
C ARG A 56 -7.10 -9.51 -15.22
N GLN A 57 -6.71 -8.25 -15.36
CA GLN A 57 -5.32 -7.88 -15.66
C GLN A 57 -4.37 -8.29 -14.54
N ALA A 58 -4.73 -8.08 -13.27
CA ALA A 58 -3.92 -8.48 -12.13
C ALA A 58 -3.73 -10.00 -12.06
N ARG A 59 -4.80 -10.78 -12.29
CA ARG A 59 -4.75 -12.25 -12.38
C ARG A 59 -3.85 -12.70 -13.53
N GLN A 60 -3.94 -12.05 -14.70
CA GLN A 60 -3.09 -12.37 -15.84
C GLN A 60 -1.61 -12.08 -15.56
N ARG A 61 -1.29 -10.91 -14.98
CA ARG A 61 0.08 -10.56 -14.58
C ARG A 61 0.64 -11.56 -13.56
N LEU A 62 -0.17 -11.97 -12.58
CA LEU A 62 0.22 -12.99 -11.60
C LEU A 62 0.52 -14.33 -12.28
N ARG A 63 -0.35 -14.79 -13.19
CA ARG A 63 -0.14 -16.04 -13.95
C ARG A 63 1.16 -16.00 -14.74
N LEU A 64 1.41 -14.91 -15.48
CA LEU A 64 2.65 -14.74 -16.25
C LEU A 64 3.89 -14.74 -15.35
N ARG A 65 3.83 -14.07 -14.19
CA ARG A 65 4.94 -14.04 -13.23
C ARG A 65 5.22 -15.42 -12.63
N LEU A 66 4.18 -16.15 -12.22
CA LEU A 66 4.31 -17.52 -11.72
C LEU A 66 4.83 -18.48 -12.79
N GLU A 67 4.39 -18.32 -14.04
CA GLU A 67 4.89 -19.14 -15.15
C GLU A 67 6.37 -18.86 -15.42
N ALA A 68 6.80 -17.60 -15.41
CA ALA A 68 8.20 -17.23 -15.54
C ALA A 68 9.07 -17.80 -14.40
N ILE A 69 8.57 -17.76 -13.16
CA ILE A 69 9.22 -18.38 -12.00
C ILE A 69 9.35 -19.89 -12.21
N ARG A 70 8.26 -20.57 -12.56
CA ARG A 70 8.25 -22.01 -12.80
C ARG A 70 9.23 -22.40 -13.90
N ARG A 71 9.28 -21.67 -15.01
CA ARG A 71 10.25 -21.90 -16.09
C ARG A 71 11.69 -21.72 -15.61
N ARG A 72 11.97 -20.69 -14.81
CA ARG A 72 13.31 -20.42 -14.27
C ARG A 72 13.78 -21.54 -13.32
N ILE A 73 12.90 -22.03 -12.47
CA ILE A 73 13.17 -23.19 -11.59
C ILE A 73 13.42 -24.45 -12.43
N ASN A 74 12.64 -24.68 -13.48
CA ASN A 74 12.73 -25.89 -14.29
C ASN A 74 13.83 -25.86 -15.38
N ALA A 75 14.34 -24.68 -15.75
CA ALA A 75 15.38 -24.54 -16.78
C ALA A 75 16.80 -24.82 -16.24
N THR A 76 16.97 -24.85 -14.93
CA THR A 76 18.25 -25.18 -14.28
C THR A 76 18.38 -26.68 -14.13
N THR A 77 18.57 -27.36 -15.26
CA THR A 77 18.75 -28.82 -15.32
C THR A 77 20.14 -29.27 -14.83
N ASP A 78 21.12 -28.35 -14.72
CA ASP A 78 22.52 -28.69 -14.35
C ASP A 78 22.92 -28.33 -12.90
N GLY A 79 21.96 -28.22 -11.98
CA GLY A 79 22.26 -28.09 -10.55
C GLY A 79 21.16 -27.41 -9.75
N PRO A 80 21.09 -27.64 -8.42
CA PRO A 80 20.08 -27.01 -7.58
C PRO A 80 20.24 -25.49 -7.62
N LEU A 81 19.14 -24.77 -7.87
CA LEU A 81 19.09 -23.33 -7.70
C LEU A 81 19.50 -23.00 -6.26
N ALA A 82 20.43 -22.06 -6.07
CA ALA A 82 20.74 -21.57 -4.73
C ALA A 82 19.44 -21.07 -4.08
N VAL A 83 19.12 -21.56 -2.89
CA VAL A 83 17.90 -21.22 -2.13
C VAL A 83 17.70 -19.70 -2.04
N GLU A 84 18.80 -18.95 -1.96
CA GLU A 84 18.85 -17.49 -1.99
C GLU A 84 18.19 -16.88 -3.24
N ALA A 85 18.35 -17.48 -4.42
CA ALA A 85 17.72 -17.00 -5.66
C ALA A 85 16.20 -17.28 -5.72
N ILE A 86 15.70 -18.19 -4.87
CA ILE A 86 14.27 -18.45 -4.68
C ILE A 86 13.69 -17.46 -3.67
N ASP A 87 14.42 -17.17 -2.58
CA ASP A 87 13.98 -16.23 -1.55
C ASP A 87 13.84 -14.79 -2.08
N ASP A 88 14.63 -14.41 -3.09
CA ASP A 88 14.52 -13.11 -3.78
C ASP A 88 13.27 -12.99 -4.70
N LEU A 89 12.52 -14.08 -4.93
CA LEU A 89 11.32 -14.05 -5.77
C LEU A 89 10.13 -13.50 -4.99
N GLU A 90 10.09 -12.17 -4.90
CA GLU A 90 8.95 -11.48 -4.30
C GLU A 90 7.72 -11.60 -5.22
N VAL A 91 6.70 -12.35 -4.79
CA VAL A 91 5.38 -12.41 -5.44
C VAL A 91 4.42 -11.60 -4.59
N HIS A 92 4.19 -10.35 -4.99
CA HIS A 92 3.18 -9.54 -4.32
C HIS A 92 1.78 -10.15 -4.52
N PRO A 93 0.96 -10.24 -3.45
CA PRO A 93 -0.41 -10.66 -3.59
C PRO A 93 -1.16 -9.68 -4.48
N ALA A 94 -1.94 -10.21 -5.41
CA ALA A 94 -2.81 -9.39 -6.23
C ALA A 94 -3.84 -8.69 -5.32
N ARG A 95 -3.75 -7.35 -5.24
CA ARG A 95 -4.69 -6.53 -4.46
C ARG A 95 -5.97 -6.34 -5.27
N HIS A 96 -6.83 -7.36 -5.26
CA HIS A 96 -8.12 -7.32 -5.94
C HIS A 96 -8.98 -6.18 -5.36
N ARG A 97 -9.59 -5.36 -6.24
CA ARG A 97 -10.58 -4.31 -5.93
C ARG A 97 -10.10 -3.06 -5.18
N ARG A 98 -8.84 -2.98 -4.74
CA ARG A 98 -8.38 -1.84 -3.93
C ARG A 98 -8.42 -0.51 -4.70
N ASN A 99 -8.00 -0.49 -5.96
CA ASN A 99 -7.90 0.77 -6.71
C ASN A 99 -9.23 1.18 -7.37
N ALA A 100 -10.13 0.22 -7.62
CA ALA A 100 -11.48 0.53 -8.11
C ALA A 100 -12.39 1.08 -7.01
N ILE A 101 -12.25 0.62 -5.76
CA ILE A 101 -13.03 1.13 -4.62
C ILE A 101 -12.45 2.47 -4.11
N TRP A 102 -11.12 2.58 -4.13
CA TRP A 102 -10.40 3.74 -3.61
C TRP A 102 -9.59 4.41 -4.73
N GLN A 103 -10.01 5.60 -5.16
CA GLN A 103 -9.15 6.45 -5.97
C GLN A 103 -8.01 7.00 -5.09
N TYR A 104 -6.79 6.96 -5.61
CA TYR A 104 -5.57 7.52 -5.01
C TYR A 104 -5.32 8.95 -5.49
#